data_AF-A0A2D4JV24-F1
#
_entry.id   AF-A0A2D4JV24-F1
#
_cell.length_a   1.000
_cell.length_b   1.000
_cell.length_c   1.000
_cell.angle_alpha   90.00
_cell.angle_beta   90.00
_cell.angle_gamma   90.00
#
_symmetry.space_group_name_H-M   'P 1'
#
loop_
_entity.id
_entity.type
_entity.pdbx_description
1 polymer ?
#
loop_
_entity_poly.entity_id
_entity_poly.type
_entity_poly.pdbx_seq_one_letter_code
_entity_poly.pdbx_strand_id
1 'polypeptide(L)'
;SVSLKHALSLLQLEQKLREIRKVIEQPEDSASEETASQSQLCHYMMPDEENPLAFQANELTEKDVATIKLLNETRDMLESPDFNRVLSSCLNRGFSRLLDNMAEFFRPTELDICHTGSVNSLSSASLPLAKIIPIINGQIHSVCSETPSHFVQDLLMMEQVKDFAANVYEAFSTPQHLEK
;
A
#
# COMPACT_ATOMS: atom_id res chain seq x y z
N SER A 1 2.97 24.79 1.07
CA SER A 1 3.97 24.45 0.05
C SER A 1 5.33 24.28 0.71
N VAL A 2 6.15 23.30 0.28
CA VAL A 2 7.48 23.00 0.86
C VAL A 2 8.58 23.45 -0.12
N SER A 3 9.61 24.13 0.38
CA SER A 3 10.75 24.60 -0.45
C SER A 3 11.72 23.47 -0.80
N LEU A 4 12.30 23.49 -2.01
CA LEU A 4 13.35 22.54 -2.42
C LEU A 4 14.62 22.61 -1.54
N LYS A 5 14.85 23.76 -0.90
CA LYS A 5 15.97 23.95 0.04
C LYS A 5 15.66 23.43 1.45
N HIS A 6 14.40 23.13 1.75
CA HIS A 6 14.01 22.66 3.07
C HIS A 6 14.64 21.29 3.35
N ALA A 7 15.36 21.19 4.47
CA ALA A 7 16.02 19.96 4.86
C ALA A 7 15.09 19.10 5.72
N LEU A 8 14.97 17.82 5.38
CA LEU A 8 14.16 16.84 6.09
C LEU A 8 15.07 15.72 6.59
N SER A 9 14.87 15.28 7.83
CA SER A 9 15.40 14.01 8.32
C SER A 9 14.56 12.84 7.81
N LEU A 10 15.06 11.61 7.96
CA LEU A 10 14.31 10.40 7.60
C LEU A 10 12.97 10.32 8.35
N LEU A 11 12.95 10.68 9.64
CA LEU A 11 11.73 10.70 10.46
C LEU A 11 10.72 11.75 9.97
N GLN A 12 11.20 12.92 9.54
CA GLN A 12 10.33 13.94 8.96
C GLN A 12 9.77 13.50 7.60
N LEU A 13 10.58 12.81 6.79
CA LEU A 13 10.12 12.22 5.53
C LEU A 13 9.06 11.14 5.77
N GLU A 14 9.29 10.25 6.74
CA GLU A 14 8.30 9.26 7.17
C GLU A 14 6.98 9.93 7.57
N GLN A 15 7.04 11.00 8.37
CA GLN A 15 5.84 11.74 8.77
C GLN A 15 5.11 12.32 7.56
N LYS A 16 5.82 12.83 6.55
CA LYS A 16 5.21 13.30 5.29
C LYS A 16 4.55 12.19 4.49
N LEU A 17 5.15 11.00 4.44
CA LEU A 17 4.52 9.84 3.81
C LEU A 17 3.24 9.43 4.57
N ARG A 18 3.24 9.45 5.90
CA ARG A 18 2.04 9.18 6.70
C ARG A 18 0.93 10.20 6.48
N GLU A 19 1.26 11.50 6.38
CA GLU A 19 0.30 12.56 6.04
C GLU A 19 -0.34 12.30 4.67
N ILE A 20 0.46 11.95 3.66
CA ILE A 20 -0.05 11.59 2.32
C ILE A 20 -0.97 10.37 2.39
N ARG A 21 -0.55 9.31 3.08
CA ARG A 21 -1.35 8.09 3.26
C ARG A 21 -2.69 8.39 3.92
N LYS A 22 -2.71 9.21 4.97
CA LYS A 22 -3.96 9.59 5.65
C LYS A 22 -4.95 10.24 4.68
N VAL A 23 -4.49 11.13 3.81
CA VAL A 23 -5.37 11.79 2.82
C VAL A 23 -5.93 10.79 1.79
N ILE A 24 -5.13 9.79 1.40
CA ILE A 24 -5.52 8.79 0.39
C ILE A 24 -6.44 7.71 1.00
N GLU A 25 -6.13 7.26 2.21
CA GLU A 25 -6.82 6.14 2.87
C GLU A 25 -8.06 6.62 3.66
N GLN A 26 -8.15 7.91 4.00
CA GLN A 26 -9.21 8.51 4.83
C GLN A 26 -9.55 9.96 4.40
N PRO A 27 -10.11 10.22 3.21
CA PRO A 27 -10.50 11.57 2.84
C PRO A 27 -11.68 12.06 3.68
N GLU A 28 -11.66 13.35 4.02
CA GLU A 28 -12.51 13.95 5.05
C GLU A 28 -14.01 14.10 4.69
N ASP A 29 -14.45 13.64 3.51
CA ASP A 29 -15.81 13.83 2.99
C ASP A 29 -16.77 12.66 3.28
N SER A 30 -16.77 12.12 4.50
CA SER A 30 -17.88 11.28 4.99
C SER A 30 -18.76 12.08 5.97
N ALA A 31 -19.39 13.14 5.47
CA ALA A 31 -20.43 13.90 6.17
C ALA A 31 -21.81 13.22 6.13
N SER A 32 -21.92 12.00 5.59
CA SER A 32 -23.11 11.16 5.63
C SER A 32 -22.78 9.84 6.34
N GLU A 33 -23.32 9.66 7.54
CA GLU A 33 -23.09 8.52 8.44
C GLU A 33 -23.59 7.14 7.91
N GLU A 34 -24.00 7.03 6.63
CA GLU A 34 -24.62 5.81 6.08
C GLU A 34 -23.79 5.06 5.03
N THR A 35 -22.67 5.61 4.53
CA THR A 35 -21.80 4.95 3.53
C THR A 35 -20.38 4.64 4.04
N ALA A 36 -20.22 4.60 5.36
CA ALA A 36 -18.93 4.58 6.07
C ALA A 36 -18.15 3.24 6.05
N SER A 37 -18.48 2.30 5.16
CA SER A 37 -17.96 0.91 5.28
C SER A 37 -17.09 0.44 4.11
N GLN A 38 -17.04 1.16 2.99
CA GLN A 38 -16.22 0.76 1.85
C GLN A 38 -14.84 1.39 1.95
N SER A 39 -13.84 0.53 2.10
CA SER A 39 -12.44 0.90 1.92
C SER A 39 -12.26 1.47 0.52
N GLN A 40 -12.01 2.76 0.42
CA GLN A 40 -11.86 3.45 -0.87
C GLN A 40 -10.73 2.90 -1.74
N LEU A 41 -9.82 2.13 -1.15
CA LEU A 41 -8.77 1.46 -1.91
C LEU A 41 -9.33 0.36 -2.82
N CYS A 42 -10.49 -0.22 -2.52
CA CYS A 42 -11.12 -1.24 -3.36
C CYS A 42 -11.52 -0.69 -4.74
N HIS A 43 -11.89 0.59 -4.82
CA HIS A 43 -12.26 1.27 -6.07
C HIS A 43 -11.10 1.33 -7.09
N TYR A 44 -9.85 1.27 -6.62
CA TYR A 44 -8.68 1.15 -7.50
C TYR A 44 -8.44 -0.28 -7.99
N MET A 45 -9.06 -1.28 -7.38
CA MET A 45 -8.89 -2.70 -7.69
C MET A 45 -10.02 -3.26 -8.55
N MET A 46 -11.23 -2.71 -8.43
CA MET A 46 -12.41 -3.15 -9.17
C MET A 46 -13.30 -1.95 -9.49
N PRO A 47 -13.87 -1.85 -10.71
CA PRO A 47 -14.86 -0.82 -11.03
C PRO A 47 -16.14 -0.98 -10.19
N ASP A 48 -16.80 0.15 -9.93
CA ASP A 48 -18.11 0.16 -9.26
C ASP A 48 -19.15 -0.67 -9.99
N GLU A 49 -20.12 -1.19 -9.26
CA GLU A 49 -21.19 -2.04 -9.79
C GLU A 49 -22.04 -1.31 -10.84
N GLU A 50 -22.23 0.00 -10.69
CA GLU A 50 -22.98 0.86 -11.62
C GLU A 50 -22.29 1.05 -12.96
N ASN A 51 -20.99 0.74 -13.07
CA ASN A 51 -20.27 0.86 -14.32
C ASN A 51 -20.74 -0.22 -15.31
N PRO A 52 -20.84 0.10 -16.62
CA PRO A 52 -21.22 -0.89 -17.63
C PRO A 52 -20.36 -2.15 -17.57
N LEU A 53 -20.98 -3.33 -17.71
CA LEU A 53 -20.30 -4.64 -17.60
C LEU A 53 -19.04 -4.77 -18.46
N ALA A 54 -19.05 -4.16 -19.66
CA ALA A 54 -17.91 -4.16 -20.58
C ALA A 54 -16.64 -3.48 -20.00
N PHE A 55 -16.76 -2.65 -18.96
CA PHE A 55 -15.63 -2.08 -18.23
C PHE A 55 -15.18 -2.92 -17.04
N GLN A 56 -16.00 -3.88 -16.59
CA GLN A 56 -15.70 -4.72 -15.43
C GLN A 56 -14.87 -5.95 -15.79
N ALA A 57 -15.05 -6.51 -17.00
CA ALA A 57 -14.21 -7.57 -17.52
C ALA A 57 -14.23 -7.60 -19.07
N ASN A 58 -13.26 -8.30 -19.67
CA ASN A 58 -13.13 -8.40 -21.11
C ASN A 58 -14.38 -9.05 -21.75
N GLU A 59 -15.05 -8.30 -22.62
CA GLU A 59 -16.26 -8.73 -23.36
C GLU A 59 -17.42 -9.20 -22.48
N LEU A 60 -17.50 -8.73 -21.23
CA LEU A 60 -18.54 -9.16 -20.30
C LEU A 60 -19.93 -8.66 -20.72
N THR A 61 -20.88 -9.59 -20.78
CA THR A 61 -22.29 -9.32 -21.07
C THR A 61 -23.19 -9.85 -19.98
N GLU A 62 -24.46 -9.43 -19.98
CA GLU A 62 -25.49 -9.93 -19.04
C GLU A 62 -25.72 -11.45 -19.11
N LYS A 63 -25.28 -12.09 -20.20
CA LYS A 63 -25.39 -13.56 -20.37
C LYS A 63 -24.37 -14.31 -19.54
N ASP A 64 -23.29 -13.66 -19.11
CA ASP A 64 -22.16 -14.27 -18.41
C ASP A 64 -22.42 -14.34 -16.90
N VAL A 65 -23.55 -14.94 -16.53
CA VAL A 65 -24.10 -14.94 -15.16
C VAL A 65 -23.10 -15.48 -14.12
N ALA A 66 -22.33 -16.52 -14.47
CA ALA A 66 -21.33 -17.08 -13.57
C ALA A 66 -20.18 -16.09 -13.29
N THR A 67 -19.71 -15.37 -14.30
CA THR A 67 -18.67 -14.36 -14.17
C THR A 67 -19.16 -13.17 -13.36
N ILE A 68 -20.39 -12.72 -13.61
CA ILE A 68 -21.02 -11.64 -12.82
C ILE A 68 -21.12 -12.03 -11.35
N LYS A 69 -21.51 -13.28 -11.04
CA LYS A 69 -21.55 -13.79 -9.67
C LYS A 69 -20.17 -13.77 -9.00
N LEU A 70 -19.12 -14.22 -9.72
CA LEU A 70 -17.74 -14.18 -9.21
C LEU A 70 -17.26 -12.75 -8.95
N LEU A 71 -17.62 -11.79 -9.81
CA LEU A 71 -17.28 -10.38 -9.61
C LEU A 71 -17.97 -9.82 -8.36
N ASN A 72 -19.24 -10.14 -8.14
CA ASN A 72 -19.97 -9.71 -6.95
C ASN A 72 -19.38 -10.32 -5.68
N GLU A 73 -19.09 -11.62 -5.67
CA GLU A 73 -18.42 -12.29 -4.54
C GLU A 73 -17.01 -11.72 -4.28
N THR A 74 -16.30 -11.33 -5.34
CA THR A 74 -14.99 -10.67 -5.22
C THR A 74 -15.15 -9.27 -4.64
N ARG A 75 -16.17 -8.51 -5.04
CA ARG A 75 -16.47 -7.18 -4.48
C ARG A 75 -16.76 -7.28 -2.98
N ASP A 76 -17.62 -8.21 -2.57
CA ASP A 76 -17.91 -8.48 -1.15
C ASP A 76 -16.62 -8.80 -0.37
N MET A 77 -15.72 -9.57 -0.97
CA MET A 77 -14.42 -9.90 -0.35
C MET A 77 -13.50 -8.68 -0.22
N LEU A 78 -13.41 -7.84 -1.25
CA LEU A 78 -12.59 -6.61 -1.23
C LEU A 78 -13.11 -5.57 -0.23
N GLU A 79 -14.43 -5.55 0.01
CA GLU A 79 -15.08 -4.67 0.99
C GLU A 79 -15.02 -5.24 2.41
N SER A 80 -14.67 -6.53 2.56
CA SER A 80 -14.62 -7.18 3.87
C SER A 80 -13.59 -6.54 4.81
N PRO A 81 -13.86 -6.50 6.13
CA PRO A 81 -12.92 -5.97 7.11
C PRO A 81 -11.61 -6.79 7.16
N ASP A 82 -11.68 -8.10 6.89
CA ASP A 82 -10.52 -8.99 6.90
C ASP A 82 -9.56 -8.66 5.76
N PHE A 83 -10.08 -8.45 4.54
CA PHE A 83 -9.28 -7.99 3.42
C PHE A 83 -8.60 -6.65 3.73
N ASN A 84 -9.35 -5.70 4.29
CA ASN A 84 -8.83 -4.38 4.64
C ASN A 84 -7.71 -4.41 5.69
N ARG A 85 -7.82 -5.31 6.66
CA ARG A 85 -6.77 -5.54 7.67
C ARG A 85 -5.49 -6.09 7.05
N VAL A 86 -5.62 -7.04 6.12
CA VAL A 86 -4.48 -7.64 5.42
C VAL A 86 -3.84 -6.62 4.48
N LEU A 87 -4.63 -5.91 3.67
CA LEU A 87 -4.16 -4.84 2.79
C LEU A 87 -3.43 -3.75 3.59
N SER A 88 -3.99 -3.29 4.70
CA SER A 88 -3.35 -2.31 5.59
C SER A 88 -2.00 -2.82 6.12
N SER A 89 -1.92 -4.11 6.45
CA SER A 89 -0.66 -4.73 6.90
C SER A 89 0.39 -4.76 5.79
N CYS A 90 -0.02 -5.10 4.55
CA CYS A 90 0.85 -5.07 3.38
C CYS A 90 1.36 -3.65 3.08
N LEU A 91 0.48 -2.65 3.11
CA LEU A 91 0.85 -1.25 2.90
C LEU A 91 1.83 -0.76 3.97
N ASN A 92 1.54 -1.03 5.24
CA ASN A 92 2.45 -0.69 6.34
C ASN A 92 3.84 -1.30 6.13
N ARG A 93 3.90 -2.58 5.77
CA ARG A 93 5.16 -3.28 5.47
C ARG A 93 5.89 -2.64 4.28
N GLY A 94 5.17 -2.25 3.23
CA GLY A 94 5.75 -1.60 2.06
C GLY A 94 6.31 -0.21 2.33
N PHE A 95 5.59 0.62 3.07
CA PHE A 95 6.12 1.93 3.47
C PHE A 95 7.30 1.83 4.43
N SER A 96 7.32 0.84 5.34
CA SER A 96 8.50 0.56 6.17
C SER A 96 9.70 0.17 5.31
N ARG A 97 9.52 -0.76 4.36
CA ARG A 97 10.62 -1.15 3.45
C ARG A 97 11.09 0.00 2.58
N LEU A 98 10.18 0.84 2.07
CA LEU A 98 10.52 2.04 1.32
C LEU A 98 11.42 2.97 2.14
N LEU A 99 11.11 3.18 3.42
CA LEU A 99 11.93 3.97 4.33
C LEU A 99 13.28 3.30 4.64
N ASP A 100 13.31 1.99 4.85
CA ASP A 100 14.53 1.22 5.09
C ASP A 100 15.51 1.36 3.92
N ASN A 101 15.01 1.26 2.68
CA ASN A 101 15.80 1.45 1.46
C ASN A 101 16.34 2.87 1.36
N MET A 102 15.59 3.88 1.79
CA MET A 102 16.05 5.27 1.75
C MET A 102 17.03 5.60 2.88
N ALA A 103 17.02 4.85 3.99
CA ALA A 103 17.78 5.18 5.20
C ALA A 103 19.29 5.27 4.95
N GLU A 104 19.83 4.53 3.98
CA GLU A 104 21.25 4.57 3.66
C GLU A 104 21.73 5.94 3.15
N PHE A 105 20.87 6.67 2.46
CA PHE A 105 21.19 7.99 1.92
C PHE A 105 21.18 9.10 2.98
N PHE A 106 20.59 8.85 4.15
CA PHE A 106 20.57 9.77 5.30
C PHE A 106 21.69 9.47 6.30
N ARG A 107 22.68 8.65 5.94
CA ARG A 107 23.88 8.45 6.75
C ARG A 107 24.90 9.58 6.50
N PRO A 108 25.58 10.08 7.54
CA PRO A 108 26.69 11.02 7.37
C PRO A 108 27.76 10.42 6.45
N THR A 109 28.36 11.24 5.58
CA THR A 109 29.48 10.77 4.75
C THR A 109 30.73 10.66 5.64
N GLU A 110 31.70 9.79 5.32
CA GLU A 110 32.95 9.66 6.10
C GLU A 110 33.69 10.99 6.31
N LEU A 111 33.57 11.91 5.35
CA LEU A 111 34.07 13.29 5.45
C LEU A 111 33.43 14.07 6.62
N ASP A 112 32.14 13.89 6.89
CA ASP A 112 31.43 14.57 7.98
C ASP A 112 31.87 14.06 9.37
N ILE A 113 32.28 12.78 9.44
CA ILE A 113 32.73 12.13 10.67
C ILE A 113 34.13 12.63 11.07
N CYS A 114 35.03 12.81 10.09
CA CYS A 114 36.39 13.33 10.33
C CYS A 114 36.40 14.77 10.87
N HIS A 115 35.41 15.60 10.53
CA HIS A 115 35.35 16.99 10.97
C HIS A 115 34.70 17.20 12.33
N THR A 116 33.94 16.23 12.84
CA THR A 116 33.04 16.44 13.98
C THR A 116 33.39 15.64 15.24
N GLY A 117 34.44 14.81 15.24
CA GLY A 117 35.11 14.24 16.44
C GLY A 117 34.23 13.54 17.49
N SER A 118 32.93 13.38 17.22
CA SER A 118 31.91 13.02 18.18
C SER A 118 31.11 11.87 17.60
N VAL A 119 31.32 10.70 18.19
CA VAL A 119 30.64 9.44 17.92
C VAL A 119 29.11 9.49 18.14
N ASN A 120 28.56 10.65 18.53
CA ASN A 120 27.13 10.88 18.74
C ASN A 120 26.41 11.47 17.51
N SER A 121 27.11 11.76 16.40
CA SER A 121 26.52 12.30 15.16
C SER A 121 25.80 11.24 14.29
N LEU A 122 25.29 10.17 14.91
CA LEU A 122 24.34 9.23 14.30
C LEU A 122 22.89 9.78 14.33
N SER A 123 22.68 10.92 14.98
CA SER A 123 21.41 11.64 15.05
C SER A 123 21.07 12.30 13.70
N SER A 124 20.48 11.47 12.83
CA SER A 124 19.65 11.83 11.67
C SER A 124 20.19 12.97 10.81
N ALA A 125 21.07 12.67 9.86
CA ALA A 125 21.42 13.64 8.83
C ALA A 125 20.13 14.10 8.12
N SER A 126 20.00 15.39 7.88
CA SER A 126 18.88 15.95 7.12
C SER A 126 19.35 16.30 5.71
N LEU A 127 18.54 15.97 4.72
CA LEU A 127 18.82 16.25 3.32
C LEU A 127 17.87 17.33 2.81
N PRO A 128 18.35 18.32 2.02
CA PRO A 128 17.47 19.21 1.27
C PRO A 128 16.51 18.40 0.39
N LEU A 129 15.25 18.81 0.31
CA LEU A 129 14.22 18.14 -0.51
C LEU A 129 14.68 17.93 -1.96
N ALA A 130 15.45 18.87 -2.52
CA ALA A 130 16.07 18.73 -3.85
C ALA A 130 16.94 17.47 -4.00
N LYS A 131 17.62 17.03 -2.95
CA LYS A 131 18.41 15.78 -2.93
C LYS A 131 17.55 14.55 -2.62
N ILE A 132 16.44 14.71 -1.90
CA ILE A 132 15.51 13.62 -1.58
C ILE A 132 14.71 13.18 -2.82
N ILE A 133 14.32 14.12 -3.70
CA ILE A 133 13.57 13.84 -4.93
C ILE A 133 14.18 12.70 -5.77
N PRO A 134 15.47 12.73 -6.17
CA PRO A 134 16.06 11.65 -6.94
C PRO A 134 16.15 10.33 -6.15
N ILE A 135 16.31 10.37 -4.82
CA ILE A 135 16.32 9.17 -3.97
C ILE A 135 14.95 8.48 -4.02
N ILE A 136 13.86 9.22 -3.81
CA ILE A 136 12.49 8.70 -3.90
C ILE A 136 12.21 8.19 -5.32
N ASN A 137 12.60 8.95 -6.35
CA ASN A 137 12.39 8.55 -7.74
C ASN A 137 13.06 7.21 -8.08
N GLY A 138 14.23 6.92 -7.50
CA GLY A 138 14.92 5.65 -7.67
C GLY A 138 14.21 4.45 -7.03
N GLN A 139 13.33 4.67 -6.04
CA GLN A 139 12.68 3.57 -5.31
C GLN A 139 11.76 2.71 -6.18
N ILE A 140 11.21 3.25 -7.27
CA ILE A 140 10.37 2.49 -8.20
C ILE A 140 11.09 1.26 -8.76
N HIS A 141 12.40 1.35 -8.98
CA HIS A 141 13.20 0.24 -9.50
C HIS A 141 13.41 -0.87 -8.47
N SER A 142 13.30 -0.57 -7.18
CA SER A 142 13.37 -1.58 -6.11
C SER A 142 11.98 -2.17 -5.83
N VAL A 143 10.97 -1.29 -5.69
CA VAL A 143 9.59 -1.68 -5.35
C VAL A 143 8.93 -2.48 -6.47
N CYS A 144 9.15 -2.11 -7.73
CA CYS A 144 8.52 -2.73 -8.90
C CYS A 144 9.51 -3.58 -9.74
N SER A 145 10.59 -4.10 -9.15
CA SER A 145 11.58 -4.91 -9.89
C SER A 145 10.98 -6.23 -10.41
N GLU A 146 11.23 -6.53 -11.70
CA GLU A 146 10.83 -7.78 -12.37
C GLU A 146 11.67 -9.00 -11.94
N THR A 147 12.92 -8.79 -11.53
CA THR A 147 13.74 -9.79 -10.85
C THR A 147 13.40 -9.78 -9.38
N PRO A 148 13.30 -10.95 -8.70
CA PRO A 148 12.50 -11.11 -7.50
C PRO A 148 12.69 -9.94 -6.54
N SER A 149 11.75 -8.99 -6.58
CA SER A 149 11.84 -7.82 -5.73
C SER A 149 11.74 -8.36 -4.31
N HIS A 150 12.77 -8.12 -3.50
CA HIS A 150 12.75 -8.50 -2.09
C HIS A 150 11.49 -7.96 -1.40
N PHE A 151 10.96 -6.82 -1.86
CA PHE A 151 9.69 -6.29 -1.39
C PHE A 151 8.49 -7.19 -1.73
N VAL A 152 8.31 -7.57 -3.01
CA VAL A 152 7.21 -8.45 -3.43
C VAL A 152 7.32 -9.82 -2.75
N GLN A 153 8.53 -10.37 -2.66
CA GLN A 153 8.77 -11.63 -1.94
C GLN A 153 8.37 -11.53 -0.47
N ASP A 154 8.70 -10.43 0.20
CA ASP A 154 8.35 -10.24 1.60
C ASP A 154 6.83 -10.22 1.80
N LEU A 155 6.08 -9.57 0.91
CA LEU A 155 4.62 -9.59 0.95
C LEU A 155 4.06 -11.00 0.75
N LEU A 156 4.58 -11.75 -0.22
CA LEU A 156 4.16 -13.14 -0.49
C LEU A 156 4.47 -14.08 0.68
N MET A 157 5.48 -13.76 1.49
CA MET A 157 5.86 -14.56 2.65
C MET A 157 5.12 -14.20 3.94
N MET A 158 4.34 -13.11 3.97
CA MET A 158 3.57 -12.69 5.14
C MET A 158 2.54 -13.74 5.55
N GLU A 159 2.57 -14.14 6.82
CA GLU A 159 1.62 -15.10 7.40
C GLU A 159 0.19 -14.57 7.31
N GLN A 160 -0.04 -13.27 7.58
CA GLN A 160 -1.38 -12.68 7.47
C GLN A 160 -1.99 -12.81 6.06
N VAL A 161 -1.16 -12.76 5.01
CA VAL A 161 -1.61 -12.92 3.63
C VAL A 161 -1.95 -14.39 3.34
N LYS A 162 -1.12 -15.32 3.85
CA LYS A 162 -1.33 -16.76 3.68
C LYS A 162 -2.59 -17.24 4.41
N ASP A 163 -2.77 -16.81 5.65
CA ASP A 163 -3.94 -17.17 6.47
C ASP A 163 -5.23 -16.63 5.86
N PHE A 164 -5.20 -15.37 5.41
CA PHE A 164 -6.34 -14.81 4.69
C PHE A 164 -6.65 -15.57 3.40
N ALA A 165 -5.64 -15.90 2.59
CA ALA A 165 -5.83 -16.69 1.39
C ALA A 165 -6.41 -18.09 1.69
N ALA A 166 -5.98 -18.72 2.78
CA ALA A 166 -6.53 -20.00 3.23
C ALA A 166 -8.00 -19.88 3.65
N ASN A 167 -8.37 -18.84 4.40
CA ASN A 167 -9.74 -18.58 4.81
C ASN A 167 -10.66 -18.32 3.60
N VAL A 168 -10.20 -17.53 2.63
CA VAL A 168 -10.91 -17.30 1.37
C VAL A 168 -11.10 -18.63 0.64
N TYR A 169 -10.03 -19.41 0.49
CA TYR A 169 -10.10 -20.71 -0.19
C TYR A 169 -11.09 -21.66 0.49
N GLU A 170 -11.08 -21.75 1.81
CA GLU A 170 -12.01 -22.59 2.59
C GLU A 170 -13.47 -22.13 2.39
N ALA A 171 -13.74 -20.83 2.51
CA ALA A 171 -15.08 -20.27 2.37
C ALA A 171 -15.72 -20.58 1.00
N PHE A 172 -14.94 -20.54 -0.08
CA PHE A 172 -15.42 -20.79 -1.45
C PHE A 172 -15.27 -22.24 -1.93
N SER A 173 -14.61 -23.11 -1.17
CA SER A 173 -14.45 -24.54 -1.52
C SER A 173 -15.37 -25.47 -0.72
N THR A 174 -15.95 -24.98 0.37
CA THR A 174 -16.96 -25.74 1.11
C THR A 174 -18.33 -25.65 0.40
N PRO A 175 -19.01 -26.77 0.15
CA PRO A 175 -20.39 -26.72 -0.30
C PRO A 175 -21.23 -26.12 0.83
N GLN A 176 -21.74 -24.91 0.65
CA GLN A 176 -22.76 -24.38 1.55
C GLN A 176 -23.87 -25.43 1.63
N HIS A 177 -24.14 -25.94 2.85
CA HIS A 177 -25.37 -26.68 3.10
C HIS A 177 -26.52 -25.77 2.66
N LEU A 178 -27.13 -26.11 1.53
CA LEU A 178 -28.44 -25.63 1.12
C LEU A 178 -29.41 -25.97 2.25
N GLU A 179 -29.53 -25.10 3.25
CA GLU A 179 -30.68 -25.12 4.14
C GLU A 179 -31.92 -24.81 3.31
N LYS A 180 -32.91 -25.68 3.50
CA LYS A 180 -34.16 -25.82 2.75
C LYS A 180 -35.12 -24.67 2.99
#